data_AF-A0A3D9DSK4-F1
#
_entry.id   AF-A0A3D9DSK4-F1
#
_cell.length_a   1.000
_cell.length_b   1.000
_cell.length_c   1.000
_cell.angle_alpha   90.00
_cell.angle_beta   90.00
_cell.angle_gamma   90.00
#
_symmetry.space_group_name_H-M   'P 1'
#
loop_
_entity.id
_entity.type
_entity.pdbx_description
1 polymer ?
#
loop_
_entity_poly.entity_id
_entity_poly.type
_entity_poly.pdbx_seq_one_letter_code
_entity_poly.pdbx_strand_id
1 'polypeptide(L)'
;MTQRPESAPSNDQAAAASSTSAPQTPSDFAGALSSLEALVRRLESGDLSLEASLEDFERGISLVRDARTRLEQAELRVQQLLEQGDGSLMSPPLDDESRENNDA
;
A
#
# COMPACT_ATOMS: atom_id res chain seq x y z
N MET A 1 -7.81 -53.85 38.03
CA MET A 1 -6.52 -53.14 37.99
C MET A 1 -6.48 -52.32 36.73
N THR A 2 -6.83 -51.06 36.88
CA THR A 2 -6.73 -49.99 35.88
C THR A 2 -5.27 -49.65 35.61
N GLN A 3 -5.03 -49.08 34.41
CA GLN A 3 -3.89 -48.27 33.92
C GLN A 3 -3.19 -48.94 32.70
N ARG A 4 -2.86 -48.25 31.60
CA ARG A 4 -2.71 -46.81 31.30
C ARG A 4 -2.80 -46.61 29.77
N PRO A 5 -3.48 -45.57 29.23
CA PRO A 5 -3.41 -45.24 27.80
C PRO A 5 -2.08 -44.55 27.47
N GLU A 6 -1.43 -44.93 26.36
CA GLU A 6 -0.25 -44.22 25.85
C GLU A 6 -0.67 -42.87 25.25
N SER A 7 -0.07 -41.82 25.80
CA SER A 7 -0.26 -40.43 25.40
C SER A 7 0.30 -40.18 23.99
N ALA A 8 -0.51 -39.54 23.15
CA ALA A 8 -0.04 -38.89 21.93
C ALA A 8 1.02 -37.82 22.27
N PRO A 9 2.04 -37.61 21.43
CA PRO A 9 2.84 -36.41 21.53
C PRO A 9 1.99 -35.22 21.07
N SER A 10 1.58 -34.40 22.03
CA SER A 10 1.16 -33.02 21.81
C SER A 10 2.31 -32.26 21.17
N ASN A 11 2.25 -32.05 19.86
CA ASN A 11 3.08 -31.04 19.22
C ASN A 11 2.46 -29.67 19.49
N ASP A 12 2.69 -29.18 20.71
CA ASP A 12 2.55 -27.78 21.09
C ASP A 12 3.70 -27.01 20.43
N GLN A 13 3.54 -26.73 19.14
CA GLN A 13 4.32 -25.67 18.49
C GLN A 13 3.47 -24.42 18.50
N ALA A 14 3.52 -23.74 19.63
CA ALA A 14 3.50 -22.29 19.67
C ALA A 14 4.67 -21.77 18.81
N ALA A 15 4.43 -21.61 17.51
CA ALA A 15 5.23 -20.77 16.64
C ALA A 15 4.47 -19.46 16.45
N ALA A 16 4.68 -18.54 17.40
CA ALA A 16 4.59 -17.13 17.12
C ALA A 16 5.50 -16.81 15.92
N ALA A 17 4.94 -16.14 14.91
CA ALA A 17 5.58 -15.37 13.83
C ALA A 17 4.98 -15.72 12.47
N SER A 18 3.90 -15.03 12.07
CA SER A 18 3.51 -14.91 10.67
C SER A 18 2.61 -13.70 10.45
N SER A 19 3.12 -12.52 10.81
CA SER A 19 2.79 -11.30 10.08
C SER A 19 4.10 -10.59 9.74
N THR A 20 5.02 -11.35 9.13
CA THR A 20 6.15 -10.77 8.42
C THR A 20 5.58 -9.88 7.34
N SER A 21 5.72 -8.56 7.49
CA SER A 21 5.43 -7.56 6.47
C SER A 21 6.15 -7.94 5.18
N ALA A 22 5.45 -8.65 4.31
CA ALA A 22 5.86 -8.79 2.92
C ALA A 22 5.96 -7.38 2.32
N PRO A 23 6.94 -7.14 1.42
CA PRO A 23 7.03 -5.86 0.73
C PRO A 23 5.69 -5.61 0.06
N GLN A 24 4.97 -4.58 0.53
CA GLN A 24 3.70 -4.16 -0.04
C GLN A 24 3.95 -3.93 -1.52
N THR A 25 3.36 -4.81 -2.33
CA THR A 25 3.67 -4.86 -3.75
C THR A 25 2.97 -3.70 -4.44
N PRO A 26 3.49 -3.18 -5.57
CA PRO A 26 2.79 -2.14 -6.34
C PRO A 26 1.37 -2.56 -6.77
N SER A 27 1.09 -3.87 -6.84
CA SER A 27 -0.26 -4.42 -7.00
C SER A 27 -1.23 -4.05 -5.88
N ASP A 28 -0.76 -3.86 -4.65
CA ASP A 28 -1.61 -3.48 -3.52
C ASP A 28 -2.05 -2.02 -3.60
N PHE A 29 -1.20 -1.11 -4.11
CA PHE A 29 -1.56 0.28 -4.35
C PHE A 29 -2.54 0.43 -5.52
N ALA A 30 -2.25 -0.22 -6.66
CA ALA A 30 -3.15 -0.22 -7.82
C ALA A 30 -4.52 -0.82 -7.47
N GLY A 31 -4.55 -1.86 -6.63
CA GLY A 31 -5.79 -2.45 -6.11
C GLY A 31 -6.58 -1.49 -5.20
N ALA A 32 -5.90 -0.77 -4.30
CA ALA A 32 -6.52 0.23 -3.45
C ALA A 32 -7.12 1.39 -4.28
N LEU A 33 -6.41 1.85 -5.30
CA LEU A 33 -6.90 2.89 -6.22
C LEU A 33 -8.13 2.42 -7.01
N SER A 34 -8.10 1.21 -7.58
CA SER A 34 -9.24 0.63 -8.28
C SER A 34 -10.46 0.47 -7.38
N SER A 35 -10.26 0.10 -6.11
CA SER A 35 -11.33 -0.02 -5.13
C SER A 35 -11.96 1.33 -4.80
N LEU A 36 -11.12 2.38 -4.67
CA LEU A 36 -11.58 3.75 -4.44
C LEU A 36 -12.40 4.27 -5.62
N GLU A 37 -11.95 4.06 -6.85
CA GLU A 37 -12.69 4.46 -8.06
C GLU A 37 -14.06 3.78 -8.14
N ALA A 38 -14.13 2.47 -7.86
CA ALA A 38 -15.39 1.73 -7.86
C ALA A 38 -16.36 2.28 -6.81
N LEU A 39 -15.85 2.65 -5.64
CA LEU A 39 -16.62 3.23 -4.56
C LEU A 39 -17.15 4.62 -4.92
N VAL A 40 -16.31 5.49 -5.49
CA VAL A 40 -16.72 6.82 -5.97
C VAL A 40 -17.82 6.70 -7.02
N ARG A 41 -17.66 5.82 -8.02
CA ARG A 41 -18.70 5.58 -9.04
C ARG A 41 -20.03 5.14 -8.41
N ARG A 42 -19.98 4.34 -7.34
CA ARG A 42 -21.18 3.89 -6.63
C ARG A 42 -21.83 5.03 -5.85
N LEU A 43 -21.05 5.89 -5.19
CA LEU A 43 -21.55 7.10 -4.53
C LEU A 43 -22.19 8.09 -5.52
N GLU A 44 -21.59 8.24 -6.71
CA GLU A 44 -22.09 9.12 -7.77
C GLU A 44 -23.36 8.59 -8.46
N SER A 45 -23.63 7.28 -8.37
CA SER A 45 -24.83 6.69 -8.97
C SER A 45 -26.14 7.18 -8.36
N GLY A 46 -26.11 7.59 -7.08
CA GLY A 46 -27.30 8.06 -6.37
C GLY A 46 -28.31 6.98 -5.97
N ASP A 47 -28.04 5.70 -6.27
CA ASP A 47 -28.93 4.56 -5.97
C ASP A 47 -28.77 4.01 -4.54
N LEU A 48 -27.84 4.57 -3.75
CA LEU A 48 -27.53 4.13 -2.40
C LEU A 48 -28.47 4.75 -1.36
N SER A 49 -28.81 3.97 -0.33
CA SER A 49 -29.41 4.53 0.88
C SER A 49 -28.40 5.43 1.62
N LEU A 50 -28.89 6.25 2.55
CA LEU A 50 -28.04 7.13 3.37
C LEU A 50 -27.00 6.33 4.17
N GLU A 51 -27.43 5.29 4.90
CA GLU A 51 -26.52 4.38 5.61
C GLU A 51 -25.47 3.75 4.69
N ALA A 52 -25.85 3.26 3.51
CA ALA A 52 -24.91 2.64 2.58
C ALA A 52 -23.91 3.67 2.02
N SER A 53 -24.38 4.90 1.77
CA SER A 53 -23.52 6.00 1.33
C SER A 53 -22.51 6.40 2.42
N LEU A 54 -22.91 6.36 3.68
CA LEU A 54 -22.01 6.63 4.82
C LEU A 54 -20.97 5.52 4.99
N GLU A 55 -21.36 4.25 4.91
CA GLU A 55 -20.41 3.13 4.98
C GLU A 55 -19.38 3.18 3.86
N ASP A 56 -19.84 3.49 2.65
CA ASP A 56 -18.97 3.68 1.49
C ASP A 56 -18.02 4.86 1.70
N PHE A 57 -18.53 5.99 2.15
CA PHE A 57 -17.70 7.16 2.42
C PHE A 57 -16.59 6.84 3.45
N GLU A 58 -16.92 6.17 4.55
CA GLU A 58 -15.93 5.74 5.55
C GLU A 58 -14.87 4.81 4.97
N ARG A 59 -15.29 3.82 4.16
CA ARG A 59 -14.38 2.90 3.47
C ARG A 59 -13.48 3.65 2.48
N GLY A 60 -14.01 4.64 1.76
CA GLY A 60 -13.25 5.52 0.87
C GLY A 60 -12.17 6.32 1.61
N ILE A 61 -12.50 6.91 2.76
CA ILE A 61 -11.53 7.63 3.61
C ILE A 61 -10.40 6.70 4.08
N SER A 62 -10.73 5.47 4.45
CA SER A 62 -9.74 4.46 4.86
C SER A 62 -8.77 4.12 3.72
N LEU A 63 -9.30 3.87 2.51
CA LEU A 63 -8.50 3.59 1.32
C LEU A 63 -7.57 4.75 0.96
N VAL A 64 -8.05 6.00 1.02
CA VAL A 64 -7.23 7.18 0.74
C VAL A 64 -6.09 7.32 1.74
N ARG A 65 -6.35 7.08 3.03
CA ARG A 65 -5.31 7.12 4.07
C ARG A 65 -4.24 6.06 3.84
N ASP A 66 -4.66 4.83 3.56
CA ASP A 66 -3.74 3.73 3.28
C ASP A 66 -2.87 4.01 2.05
N ALA A 67 -3.47 4.50 0.97
CA ALA A 67 -2.75 4.90 -0.25
C ALA A 67 -1.68 5.98 0.01
N ARG A 68 -2.01 6.99 0.83
CA ARG A 68 -1.05 8.04 1.22
C ARG A 68 0.11 7.49 2.02
N THR A 69 -0.16 6.68 3.04
CA THR A 69 0.89 6.06 3.85
C THR A 69 1.82 5.19 3.01
N ARG A 70 1.29 4.45 2.03
CA ARG A 70 2.12 3.67 1.10
C ARG A 70 3.01 4.55 0.22
N LEU A 71 2.47 5.67 -0.29
CA LEU A 71 3.25 6.64 -1.07
C LEU A 71 4.37 7.25 -0.24
N GLU A 72 4.10 7.66 1.00
CA GLU A 72 5.10 8.18 1.93
C GLU A 72 6.21 7.16 2.20
N GLN A 73 5.86 5.89 2.40
CA GLN A 73 6.84 4.81 2.58
C GLN A 73 7.69 4.57 1.32
N ALA A 74 7.08 4.64 0.14
CA ALA A 74 7.78 4.50 -1.12
C ALA A 74 8.76 5.66 -1.32
N GLU A 75 8.34 6.90 -1.06
CA GLU A 75 9.18 8.10 -1.14
C GLU A 75 10.38 8.01 -0.19
N LEU A 76 10.14 7.63 1.07
CA LEU A 76 11.20 7.45 2.06
C LEU A 76 12.21 6.39 1.61
N ARG A 77 11.74 5.29 1.01
CA ARG A 77 12.61 4.23 0.49
C ARG A 77 13.44 4.72 -0.70
N VAL A 78 12.86 5.52 -1.58
CA VAL A 78 13.58 6.15 -2.70
C VAL A 78 14.66 7.09 -2.18
N GLN A 79 14.34 7.94 -1.20
CA GLN A 79 15.30 8.85 -0.56
C GLN A 79 16.48 8.07 0.06
N GLN A 80 16.21 7.02 0.84
CA GLN A 80 17.27 6.19 1.42
C GLN A 80 18.17 5.54 0.35
N LEU A 81 17.60 5.09 -0.76
CA LEU A 81 18.37 4.51 -1.87
C LEU A 81 19.24 5.56 -2.57
N LEU A 82 18.76 6.80 -2.71
CA LEU A 82 19.52 7.93 -3.24
C LEU A 82 20.66 8.34 -2.30
N GLU A 83 20.43 8.33 -0.99
CA GLU A 83 21.44 8.70 0.02
C GLU A 83 22.51 7.60 0.21
N GLN A 84 22.16 6.33 0.04
CA GLN A 84 23.07 5.19 0.20
C GLN A 84 23.93 4.91 -1.04
N GLY A 85 23.51 5.38 -2.22
CA GLY A 85 24.26 5.23 -3.48
C GLY A 85 24.98 6.51 -3.88
N ASP A 86 26.21 6.72 -3.40
CA ASP A 86 27.23 7.73 -3.79
C ASP A 86 26.88 8.70 -4.95
N GLY A 87 25.82 9.51 -4.82
CA GLY A 87 25.40 10.50 -5.83
C GLY A 87 25.17 9.97 -7.27
N SER A 88 25.12 8.66 -7.51
CA SER A 88 25.19 8.07 -8.86
C SER A 88 23.85 7.46 -9.33
N LEU A 89 22.72 7.89 -8.77
CA LEU A 89 21.47 7.86 -9.53
C LEU A 89 21.38 9.19 -10.28
N MET A 90 22.10 9.26 -11.40
CA MET A 90 21.81 10.21 -12.46
C MET A 90 20.35 10.01 -12.86
N SER A 91 19.42 10.82 -12.32
CA SER A 91 18.28 11.19 -13.13
C SER A 91 18.90 11.89 -14.34
N PRO A 92 18.70 11.40 -15.59
CA PRO A 92 19.06 12.19 -16.74
C PRO A 92 18.45 13.57 -16.52
N PRO A 93 19.20 14.67 -16.74
CA PRO A 93 18.66 16.00 -16.60
C PRO A 93 17.38 16.02 -17.42
N LEU A 94 16.25 16.34 -16.76
CA LEU A 94 15.05 16.69 -17.50
C LEU A 94 15.46 17.92 -18.28
N ASP A 95 15.66 17.76 -19.59
CA ASP A 95 16.06 18.84 -20.48
C ASP A 95 15.08 20.01 -20.24
N ASP A 96 15.58 21.04 -19.56
CA ASP A 96 14.94 22.33 -19.45
C ASP A 96 15.04 22.95 -20.85
N GLU A 97 14.17 22.52 -21.76
CA GLU A 97 13.93 23.16 -23.05
C GLU A 97 13.26 24.52 -22.80
N SER A 98 14.00 25.44 -22.22
CA SER A 98 13.66 26.86 -22.13
C SER A 98 14.86 27.77 -22.38
N ARG A 99 15.95 27.22 -22.94
CA ARG A 99 17.04 28.01 -23.52
C ARG A 99 17.07 27.86 -25.04
N GLU A 100 16.01 28.31 -25.69
CA GLU A 100 16.10 28.57 -27.12
C GLU A 100 15.48 29.93 -27.48
N ASN A 101 16.37 30.82 -27.92
CA ASN A 101 16.15 31.96 -28.80
C ASN A 101 15.42 33.20 -28.26
N ASN A 102 16.20 34.19 -27.82
CA ASN A 102 16.11 35.54 -28.40
C ASN A 102 17.36 36.38 -28.12
N ASP A 103 18.46 36.12 -28.83
CA ASP A 103 19.49 37.12 -29.07
C ASP A 103 19.57 37.32 -30.60
N ALA A 104 18.89 38.36 -31.06
CA ALA A 104 18.99 38.93 -32.40
C ALA A 104 18.90 40.46 -32.26
#